data_AF-A0A942MUF5-F1
#
_entry.id   AF-A0A942MUF5-F1
#
_cell.length_a   1.000
_cell.length_b   1.000
_cell.length_c   1.000
_cell.angle_alpha   90.00
_cell.angle_beta   90.00
_cell.angle_gamma   90.00
#
_symmetry.space_group_name_H-M   'P 1'
#
loop_
_entity.id
_entity.type
_entity.pdbx_description
1 polymer ?
#
loop_
_entity_poly.entity_id
_entity_poly.type
_entity_poly.pdbx_seq_one_letter_code
_entity_poly.pdbx_strand_id
1 'polypeptide(L)'
;NRRFAQCDGLPDVHRSANGFDFPNIFCFQTERGVRNDYTIMLGGNYVQLLDDDTAMPSPRQTVTVRRWLDDSLHLFYREHELQYTILLQKPKRNTNVPPKPKDNHPWRRRMVGNRQDQKGNIKRAAGTHFGLRPPFVPAANP
;
A
#
# COMPACT_ATOMS: atom_id res chain seq x y z
N ASN A 1 51.78 -23.09 4.54
CA ASN A 1 50.74 -22.99 5.59
C ASN A 1 51.01 -23.86 6.84
N ARG A 2 52.25 -24.24 7.16
CA ARG A 2 52.57 -25.04 8.37
C ARG A 2 52.64 -24.24 9.68
N ARG A 3 52.89 -22.92 9.60
CA ARG A 3 53.01 -22.02 10.77
C ARG A 3 51.71 -21.83 11.57
N PHE A 4 50.57 -22.22 11.00
CA PHE A 4 49.25 -22.14 11.66
C PHE A 4 48.75 -23.51 12.13
N ALA A 5 49.49 -24.58 11.87
CA ALA A 5 49.19 -25.91 12.35
C ALA A 5 49.86 -26.10 13.72
N GLN A 6 49.45 -25.30 14.70
CA GLN A 6 49.88 -25.47 16.08
C GLN A 6 48.84 -26.36 16.76
N CYS A 7 49.12 -27.66 16.84
CA CYS A 7 48.38 -28.59 17.68
C CYS A 7 48.93 -28.51 19.10
N ASP A 8 48.68 -27.40 19.79
CA ASP A 8 48.83 -27.38 21.23
C ASP A 8 47.65 -28.15 21.82
N GLY A 9 47.95 -29.22 22.57
CA GLY A 9 47.02 -30.18 23.14
C GLY A 9 46.14 -29.59 24.25
N LEU A 10 45.42 -28.52 23.94
CA LEU A 10 44.38 -27.98 24.79
C LEU A 10 43.27 -29.02 24.89
N PRO A 11 42.72 -29.24 26.10
CA PRO A 11 41.55 -30.08 26.26
C PRO A 11 40.40 -29.50 25.42
N ASP A 12 39.58 -30.38 24.86
CA ASP A 12 38.37 -29.98 24.15
C ASP A 12 37.45 -29.20 25.11
N VAL A 13 37.29 -27.90 24.85
CA VAL A 13 36.43 -27.00 25.61
C VAL A 13 35.07 -26.79 24.93
N HIS A 14 34.78 -27.50 23.83
CA HIS A 14 33.51 -27.41 23.14
C HIS A 14 32.38 -27.99 24.00
N ARG A 15 31.26 -27.26 24.04
CA ARG A 15 30.05 -27.73 24.72
C ARG A 15 29.20 -28.51 23.72
N SER A 16 28.56 -29.57 24.20
CA SER A 16 27.59 -30.30 23.39
C SER A 16 26.49 -29.35 22.93
N ALA A 17 26.11 -29.46 21.66
CA ALA A 17 25.05 -28.65 21.10
C ALA A 17 23.67 -29.35 21.21
N ASN A 18 23.57 -30.42 22.00
CA ASN A 18 22.32 -31.13 22.25
C ASN A 18 21.34 -30.26 23.04
N GLY A 19 20.08 -30.22 22.60
CA GLY A 19 19.01 -29.45 23.24
C GLY A 19 18.90 -28.00 22.78
N PHE A 20 19.76 -27.55 21.86
CA PHE A 20 19.60 -26.26 21.20
C PHE A 20 18.68 -26.37 19.97
N ASP A 21 17.86 -25.34 19.76
CA ASP A 21 17.02 -25.19 18.59
C ASP A 21 17.79 -24.50 17.47
N PHE A 22 18.56 -25.29 16.70
CA PHE A 22 19.39 -24.77 15.62
C PHE A 22 18.62 -24.01 14.54
N PRO A 23 17.43 -24.46 14.08
CA PRO A 23 16.65 -23.71 13.10
C PRO A 23 16.39 -22.26 13.53
N ASN A 24 16.04 -22.03 14.80
CA ASN A 24 15.81 -20.68 15.29
C ASN A 24 17.10 -19.90 15.59
N ILE A 25 18.19 -20.58 15.98
CA ILE A 25 19.50 -19.95 16.25
C ILE A 25 20.19 -19.51 14.94
N PHE A 26 20.18 -20.37 13.94
CA PHE A 26 20.85 -20.15 12.65
C PHE A 26 19.83 -19.81 11.57
N CYS A 27 19.12 -18.70 11.71
CA CYS A 27 18.19 -18.21 10.70
C CYS A 27 18.52 -16.80 10.23
N PHE A 28 18.08 -16.47 9.01
CA PHE A 28 18.04 -15.10 8.53
C PHE A 28 16.74 -14.45 9.00
N GLN A 29 16.85 -13.48 9.89
CA GLN A 29 15.70 -12.74 10.40
C GLN A 29 15.58 -11.37 9.70
N THR A 30 14.37 -11.03 9.27
CA THR A 30 14.04 -9.69 8.78
C THR A 30 12.65 -9.27 9.25
N GLU A 31 12.47 -7.98 9.49
CA GLU A 31 11.19 -7.42 9.92
C GLU A 31 10.41 -6.84 8.73
N ARG A 32 9.09 -7.05 8.72
CA ARG A 32 8.20 -6.53 7.68
C ARG A 32 6.92 -5.97 8.30
N GLY A 33 6.49 -4.81 7.80
CA GLY A 33 5.19 -4.23 8.18
C GLY A 33 4.04 -4.90 7.45
N VAL A 34 3.00 -5.26 8.19
CA VAL A 34 1.75 -5.83 7.66
C VAL A 34 0.97 -4.73 6.95
N ARG A 35 0.55 -4.99 5.72
CA ARG A 35 -0.27 -4.07 4.92
C ARG A 35 -1.75 -4.18 5.30
N ASN A 36 -2.57 -3.24 4.87
CA ASN A 36 -4.01 -3.22 5.20
C ASN A 36 -4.81 -4.41 4.64
N ASP A 37 -4.26 -5.10 3.64
CA ASP A 37 -4.80 -6.32 3.05
C ASP A 37 -4.24 -7.59 3.73
N TYR A 38 -3.61 -7.46 4.91
CA TYR A 38 -2.94 -8.53 5.63
C TYR A 38 -1.87 -9.26 4.81
N THR A 39 -1.23 -8.54 3.88
CA THR A 39 -0.07 -9.03 3.13
C THR A 39 1.23 -8.42 3.62
N ILE A 40 2.33 -9.13 3.41
CA ILE A 40 3.69 -8.61 3.49
C ILE A 40 4.38 -8.76 2.13
N MET A 41 5.39 -7.92 1.89
CA MET A 41 6.25 -8.03 0.71
C MET A 41 7.56 -8.72 1.08
N LEU A 42 7.90 -9.79 0.38
CA LEU A 42 9.13 -10.54 0.58
C LEU A 42 9.75 -10.93 -0.76
N GLY A 43 10.93 -10.40 -1.06
CA GLY A 43 11.67 -10.76 -2.28
C GLY A 43 10.90 -10.46 -3.59
N GLY A 44 9.98 -9.49 -3.57
CA GLY A 44 9.13 -9.17 -4.73
C GLY A 44 7.82 -9.96 -4.80
N ASN A 45 7.62 -10.97 -3.95
CA ASN A 45 6.38 -11.71 -3.82
C ASN A 45 5.48 -11.14 -2.73
N TYR A 46 4.18 -11.35 -2.89
CA TYR A 46 3.19 -11.05 -1.85
C TYR A 46 3.00 -12.30 -0.99
N VAL A 47 3.07 -12.15 0.33
CA VAL A 47 2.76 -13.23 1.26
C VAL A 47 1.52 -12.81 2.05
N GLN A 48 0.44 -13.55 1.91
CA GLN A 48 -0.82 -13.31 2.60
C GLN A 48 -0.81 -14.07 3.93
N LEU A 49 -1.06 -13.35 5.02
CA LEU A 49 -1.29 -13.96 6.32
C LEU A 49 -2.68 -14.61 6.31
N LEU A 50 -2.75 -15.84 6.81
CA LEU A 50 -4.00 -16.56 6.99
C LEU A 50 -4.51 -16.31 8.41
N ASP A 51 -5.83 -16.28 8.52
CA ASP A 51 -6.49 -16.21 9.81
C ASP A 51 -6.37 -17.58 10.48
N ASP A 52 -5.95 -17.57 11.75
CA ASP A 52 -5.77 -18.77 12.57
C ASP A 52 -6.27 -18.45 13.98
N ASP A 53 -6.41 -19.45 14.86
CA ASP A 53 -6.84 -19.24 16.25
C ASP A 53 -5.81 -18.43 17.09
N THR A 54 -4.69 -18.08 16.47
CA THR A 54 -3.57 -17.37 17.09
C THR A 54 -3.68 -15.86 16.89
N ALA A 55 -3.03 -15.09 17.76
CA ALA A 55 -3.08 -13.63 17.71
C ALA A 55 -2.62 -13.07 16.35
N MET A 56 -3.56 -12.62 15.52
CA MET A 56 -3.25 -12.01 14.22
C MET A 56 -2.74 -10.57 14.41
N PRO A 57 -1.66 -10.16 13.73
CA PRO A 57 -1.17 -8.80 13.78
C PRO A 57 -2.17 -7.83 13.15
N SER A 58 -2.41 -6.69 13.79
CA SER A 58 -3.17 -5.60 13.20
C SER A 58 -2.42 -4.99 12.01
N PRO A 59 -3.14 -4.41 11.03
CA PRO A 59 -2.51 -3.66 9.96
C PRO A 59 -1.50 -2.63 10.48
N ARG A 60 -0.37 -2.50 9.78
CA ARG A 60 0.81 -1.66 10.10
C ARG A 60 1.66 -2.13 11.26
N GLN A 61 1.30 -3.22 11.93
CA GLN A 61 2.22 -3.86 12.88
C GLN A 61 3.34 -4.59 12.14
N THR A 62 4.42 -4.87 12.87
CA THR A 62 5.58 -5.56 12.34
C THR A 62 5.48 -7.05 12.63
N VAL A 63 5.84 -7.86 11.63
CA VAL A 63 6.05 -9.31 11.76
C VAL A 63 7.50 -9.65 11.51
N THR A 64 7.96 -10.68 12.19
CA THR A 64 9.31 -11.22 12.06
C THR A 64 9.28 -12.34 11.04
N VAL A 65 10.03 -12.17 9.97
CA VAL A 65 10.18 -13.18 8.92
C VAL A 65 11.51 -13.88 9.15
N ARG A 66 11.48 -15.19 9.37
CA ARG A 66 12.65 -16.05 9.49
C ARG A 66 12.77 -16.93 8.27
N ARG A 67 13.96 -16.96 7.68
CA ARG A 67 14.33 -17.95 6.68
C ARG A 67 15.40 -18.86 7.28
N TRP A 68 15.08 -20.13 7.41
CA TRP A 68 16.00 -21.14 7.93
C TRP A 68 17.04 -21.52 6.87
N LEU A 69 18.05 -22.32 7.25
CA LEU A 69 19.15 -22.69 6.36
C LEU A 69 18.75 -23.66 5.24
N ASP A 70 17.59 -24.31 5.38
CA ASP A 70 16.94 -25.13 4.36
C ASP A 70 16.07 -24.32 3.38
N ASP A 71 16.14 -22.98 3.47
CA ASP A 71 15.31 -22.02 2.74
C ASP A 71 13.80 -22.06 3.09
N SER A 72 13.40 -22.77 4.15
CA SER A 72 12.02 -22.69 4.64
C SER A 72 11.72 -21.29 5.18
N LEU A 73 10.48 -20.85 4.98
CA LEU A 73 10.01 -19.54 5.40
C LEU A 73 9.04 -19.70 6.57
N HIS A 74 9.33 -19.00 7.66
CA HIS A 74 8.53 -19.01 8.88
C HIS A 74 8.22 -17.58 9.31
N LEU A 75 6.96 -17.28 9.55
CA LEU A 75 6.50 -15.96 9.95
C LEU A 75 6.09 -15.99 11.41
N PHE A 76 6.59 -15.04 12.18
CA PHE A 76 6.28 -14.90 13.59
C PHE A 76 5.69 -13.52 13.88
N TYR A 77 4.66 -13.52 14.70
CA TYR A 77 4.20 -12.32 15.37
C TYR A 77 4.33 -12.52 16.88
N ARG A 78 5.21 -11.72 17.49
CA ARG A 78 5.64 -11.92 18.88
C ARG A 78 6.29 -13.30 19.03
N GLU A 79 5.66 -14.20 19.77
CA GLU A 79 6.12 -15.58 20.03
C GLU A 79 5.29 -16.63 19.27
N HIS A 80 4.38 -16.19 18.40
CA HIS A 80 3.46 -17.06 17.70
C HIS A 80 3.81 -17.18 16.23
N GLU A 81 3.82 -18.42 15.74
CA GLU A 81 3.98 -18.71 14.32
C GLU A 81 2.66 -18.45 13.58
N LEU A 82 2.76 -17.83 12.40
CA LEU A 82 1.62 -17.48 11.56
C LEU A 82 1.57 -18.36 10.33
N GLN A 83 0.36 -18.82 10.00
CA GLN A 83 0.09 -19.45 8.72
C GLN A 83 0.07 -18.42 7.60
N TYR A 84 0.59 -18.81 6.43
CA TYR A 84 0.66 -17.92 5.29
C TYR A 84 0.51 -18.66 3.96
N THR A 85 0.19 -17.90 2.92
CA THR A 85 0.22 -18.36 1.54
C THR A 85 0.97 -17.36 0.65
N ILE A 86 1.75 -17.88 -0.31
CA ILE A 86 2.51 -17.05 -1.25
C ILE A 86 1.62 -16.75 -2.45
N LEU A 87 1.46 -15.45 -2.75
CA LEU A 87 0.71 -14.94 -3.87
C LEU A 87 1.66 -14.42 -4.96
N LEU A 88 1.45 -14.88 -6.19
CA LEU A 88 2.18 -14.41 -7.38
C LEU A 88 1.78 -12.99 -7.79
N GLN A 89 0.57 -12.56 -7.43
CA GLN A 89 0.03 -11.26 -7.80
C GLN A 89 -0.57 -10.58 -6.58
N LYS A 90 -0.62 -9.25 -6.65
CA LYS A 90 -1.25 -8.42 -5.63
C LYS A 90 -2.72 -8.80 -5.46
N PRO A 91 -3.23 -8.97 -4.23
CA PRO A 91 -4.65 -9.22 -4.01
C PRO A 91 -5.49 -8.08 -4.59
N LYS A 92 -6.59 -8.44 -5.26
CA LYS A 92 -7.50 -7.47 -5.84
C LYS A 92 -8.24 -6.73 -4.73
N ARG A 93 -8.25 -5.40 -4.81
CA ARG A 93 -9.11 -4.59 -3.92
C ARG A 93 -10.56 -4.91 -4.23
N ASN A 94 -11.34 -5.22 -3.21
CA ASN A 94 -12.79 -5.31 -3.38
C ASN A 94 -13.33 -3.92 -3.77
N THR A 95 -13.86 -3.82 -4.99
CA THR A 95 -14.46 -2.60 -5.55
C THR A 95 -15.96 -2.52 -5.30
N ASN A 96 -16.49 -3.29 -4.35
CA ASN A 96 -17.86 -3.15 -3.85
C ASN A 96 -18.02 -1.80 -3.14
N VAL A 97 -18.04 -0.73 -3.93
CA VAL A 97 -18.46 0.59 -3.48
C VAL A 97 -19.98 0.51 -3.35
N PRO A 98 -20.55 0.79 -2.17
CA PRO A 98 -22.00 0.84 -2.04
C PRO A 98 -22.54 1.81 -3.10
N PRO A 99 -23.61 1.44 -3.83
CA PRO A 99 -24.15 2.28 -4.88
C PRO A 99 -24.50 3.64 -4.29
N LYS A 100 -24.21 4.72 -5.05
CA LYS A 100 -24.65 6.05 -4.66
C LYS A 100 -26.18 6.02 -4.48
N PRO A 101 -26.72 6.48 -3.35
CA PRO A 101 -28.16 6.51 -3.16
C PRO A 101 -28.81 7.36 -4.26
N LYS A 102 -30.03 6.97 -4.68
CA LYS A 102 -30.80 7.71 -5.69
C LYS A 102 -31.00 9.16 -5.26
N ASP A 103 -31.20 10.05 -6.24
CA ASP A 103 -31.38 11.48 -5.99
C ASP A 103 -32.56 11.80 -5.04
N ASN A 104 -33.58 10.94 -5.03
CA ASN A 104 -34.77 11.10 -4.18
C ASN A 104 -34.67 10.39 -2.82
N HIS A 105 -33.48 10.01 -2.35
CA HIS A 105 -33.34 9.40 -1.03
C HIS A 105 -33.54 10.45 0.09
N PRO A 106 -34.30 10.16 1.17
CA PRO A 106 -34.61 11.13 2.22
C PRO A 106 -33.36 11.73 2.88
N TRP A 107 -32.27 10.98 2.98
CA TRP A 107 -30.98 11.44 3.53
C TRP A 107 -30.13 12.25 2.55
N ARG A 108 -30.49 12.31 1.27
CA ARG A 108 -29.86 13.17 0.27
C ARG A 108 -30.51 14.56 0.21
N ARG A 109 -31.77 14.68 0.64
CA ARG A 109 -32.57 15.93 0.62
C ARG A 109 -32.15 16.97 1.67
N ARG A 110 -31.17 16.69 2.54
CA ARG A 110 -30.73 17.59 3.62
C ARG A 110 -29.39 18.27 3.35
N MET A 111 -29.20 18.90 2.18
CA MET A 111 -28.22 19.99 2.01
C MET A 111 -28.63 20.89 0.83
N VAL A 112 -29.56 21.82 1.06
CA VAL A 112 -29.67 23.03 0.23
C VAL A 112 -29.81 24.20 1.20
N GLY A 113 -28.69 24.61 1.79
CA GLY A 113 -28.54 26.00 2.17
C GLY A 113 -28.65 26.81 0.87
N ASN A 114 -29.65 27.68 0.81
CA ASN A 114 -29.97 28.56 -0.31
C ASN A 114 -28.71 29.19 -0.91
N ARG A 115 -28.25 28.68 -2.06
CA ARG A 115 -27.43 29.46 -2.99
C ARG A 115 -28.26 29.56 -4.26
N GLN A 116 -29.24 30.48 -4.22
CA GLN A 116 -29.92 30.95 -5.41
C GLN A 116 -28.85 31.51 -6.34
N ASP A 117 -28.49 30.71 -7.32
CA ASP A 117 -27.69 31.08 -8.47
C ASP A 117 -28.53 32.11 -9.26
N GLN A 118 -28.39 33.39 -8.92
CA GLN A 118 -28.95 34.49 -9.71
C GLN A 118 -28.22 34.52 -11.06
N LYS A 119 -28.58 33.60 -11.96
CA LYS A 119 -28.26 33.73 -13.38
C LYS A 119 -29.06 34.90 -13.91
N GLY A 120 -28.41 36.06 -13.94
CA GLY A 120 -28.90 37.28 -14.54
C GLY A 120 -29.39 37.03 -15.95
N ASN A 121 -30.70 37.17 -16.13
CA ASN A 121 -31.36 37.24 -17.42
C ASN A 121 -31.08 38.63 -18.03
N ILE A 122 -29.91 38.81 -18.65
CA ILE A 122 -29.67 40.00 -19.48
C ILE A 122 -30.31 39.73 -20.84
N LYS A 123 -31.56 40.13 -20.97
CA LYS A 123 -32.23 40.31 -22.27
C LYS A 123 -31.44 41.37 -23.04
N ARG A 124 -30.77 40.98 -24.13
CA ARG A 124 -30.23 41.92 -25.11
C ARG A 124 -31.40 42.51 -25.89
N ALA A 125 -31.87 43.69 -25.47
CA ALA A 125 -32.74 44.51 -26.29
C ALA A 125 -31.91 45.17 -27.39
N ALA A 126 -32.41 45.09 -28.62
CA ALA A 126 -31.83 45.67 -29.81
C ALA A 126 -32.19 47.17 -29.95
N GLY A 127 -31.29 47.93 -30.59
CA GLY A 127 -31.48 49.32 -31.05
C GLY A 127 -31.11 50.38 -30.00
N THR A 128 -30.42 51.49 -30.29
CA THR A 128 -30.22 52.21 -31.56
C THR A 128 -29.09 53.25 -31.36
N HIS A 129 -28.42 53.60 -32.46
CA HIS A 129 -27.72 54.88 -32.74
C HIS A 129 -26.32 55.14 -32.15
N PHE A 130 -25.27 54.92 -32.95
CA PHE A 130 -24.05 55.73 -32.88
C PHE A 130 -23.52 56.05 -34.28
N GLY A 131 -23.07 57.29 -34.41
CA GLY A 131 -22.86 58.04 -35.65
C GLY A 131 -21.88 57.43 -36.66
N LEU A 132 -22.16 57.79 -37.90
CA LEU A 132 -21.37 57.62 -39.12
C LEU A 132 -19.86 57.83 -38.88
N ARG A 133 -19.05 56.86 -39.32
CA ARG A 133 -17.68 57.10 -39.76
C ARG A 133 -17.60 56.72 -41.24
N PRO A 134 -17.08 57.60 -42.12
CA PRO A 134 -17.00 57.32 -43.55
C PRO A 134 -15.93 56.25 -43.86
N PRO A 135 -16.06 55.55 -45.00
CA PRO A 135 -15.11 54.51 -45.40
C PRO A 135 -13.78 55.10 -45.87
N PHE A 136 -12.69 54.45 -45.44
CA PHE A 136 -11.32 54.74 -45.83
C PHE A 136 -11.07 54.28 -47.28
N VAL A 137 -10.61 55.19 -48.14
CA VAL A 137 -10.22 54.90 -49.53
C VAL A 137 -8.73 54.53 -49.56
N PRO A 138 -8.33 53.37 -50.11
CA PRO A 138 -6.91 53.04 -50.27
C PRO A 138 -6.30 53.78 -51.47
N ALA A 139 -5.18 54.48 -51.24
CA ALA A 139 -4.38 55.06 -52.31
C ALA A 139 -3.65 53.93 -53.08
N ALA A 140 -3.80 53.94 -54.40
CA ALA A 140 -3.12 53.03 -55.32
C ALA A 140 -1.65 53.44 -55.50
N ASN A 141 -0.74 52.45 -55.47
CA ASN A 141 0.59 52.50 -56.05
C ASN A 141 0.48 52.59 -57.59
N PRO A 142 1.45 53.18 -58.32
CA PRO A 142 2.89 52.90 -58.22
C PRO A 142 3.80 54.09 -57.87
#